data_AF-A0A3B0M0Y0-F1
#
_entry.id   AF-A0A3B0M0Y0-F1
#
_cell.length_a   1.000
_cell.length_b   1.000
_cell.length_c   1.000
_cell.angle_alpha   90.00
_cell.angle_beta   90.00
_cell.angle_gamma   90.00
#
_symmetry.space_group_name_H-M   'P 1'
#
loop_
_entity.id
_entity.type
_entity.pdbx_description
1 polymer ?
#
loop_
_entity_poly.entity_id
_entity_poly.type
_entity_poly.pdbx_seq_one_letter_code
_entity_poly.pdbx_strand_id
1 'polypeptide(L)'
;MLPTLDDLHLKCRIDTDEEDALLLMYLAAAKEKVENYLNRSLSESKKQTQNATQLVITPLIKQALILAVGFWYDTRELKKIPLDFTKY
;
A
#
# COMPACT_ATOMS: atom_id res chain seq x y z
N MET A 1 -0.38 -8.30 -10.17
CA MET A 1 0.95 -7.64 -10.02
C MET A 1 0.81 -6.49 -9.03
N LEU A 2 1.80 -6.28 -8.17
CA LEU A 2 1.86 -5.08 -7.33
C LEU A 2 2.06 -3.81 -8.18
N PRO A 3 1.78 -2.62 -7.63
CA PRO A 3 2.22 -1.34 -8.21
C PRO A 3 3.74 -1.29 -8.38
N THR A 4 4.20 -0.75 -9.51
CA THR A 4 5.62 -0.44 -9.74
C THR A 4 5.96 0.97 -9.23
N LEU A 5 7.23 1.31 -9.13
CA LEU A 5 7.66 2.68 -8.82
C LEU A 5 7.10 3.69 -9.83
N ASP A 6 7.08 3.37 -11.12
CA ASP A 6 6.46 4.23 -12.15
C ASP A 6 4.97 4.52 -11.87
N ASP A 7 4.21 3.50 -11.45
CA ASP A 7 2.80 3.69 -11.06
C ASP A 7 2.68 4.66 -9.89
N LEU A 8 3.60 4.59 -8.93
CA LEU A 8 3.60 5.41 -7.71
C LEU A 8 4.08 6.84 -7.98
N HIS A 9 5.12 7.03 -8.80
CA HIS A 9 5.59 8.32 -9.29
C HIS A 9 4.50 9.06 -10.03
N LEU A 10 3.85 8.38 -10.99
CA LEU A 10 2.74 8.97 -11.74
C LEU A 10 1.59 9.37 -10.81
N LYS A 11 1.29 8.54 -9.79
CA LYS A 11 0.24 8.83 -8.82
C LYS A 11 0.54 10.06 -7.96
N CYS A 12 1.80 10.22 -7.55
CA CYS A 12 2.24 11.26 -6.63
C CYS A 12 2.79 12.51 -7.34
N ARG A 13 2.88 12.50 -8.68
CA ARG A 13 3.46 13.57 -9.51
C ARG A 13 4.91 13.87 -9.15
N ILE A 14 5.70 12.81 -8.98
CA ILE A 14 7.13 12.87 -8.68
C ILE A 14 7.90 12.57 -9.97
N ASP A 15 8.87 13.42 -10.31
CA ASP A 15 9.66 13.31 -11.54
C ASP A 15 11.06 12.73 -11.33
N THR A 16 11.45 12.47 -10.07
CA THR A 16 12.78 11.96 -9.68
C THR A 16 12.65 10.68 -8.83
N ASP A 17 13.76 9.98 -8.61
CA ASP A 17 13.86 8.74 -7.83
C ASP A 17 14.21 8.96 -6.34
N GLU A 18 14.38 10.22 -5.91
CA GLU A 18 14.82 10.57 -4.55
C GLU A 18 13.85 10.08 -3.46
N GLU A 19 12.57 9.95 -3.78
CA GLU A 19 11.51 9.52 -2.85
C GLU A 19 11.13 8.04 -2.98
N ASP A 20 11.84 7.25 -3.79
CA ASP A 20 11.53 5.83 -4.04
C ASP A 20 11.38 5.01 -2.75
N ALA A 21 12.31 5.21 -1.82
CA ALA A 21 12.29 4.50 -0.53
C ALA A 21 11.03 4.82 0.28
N LEU A 22 10.57 6.06 0.24
CA LEU A 22 9.34 6.50 0.91
C LEU A 22 8.11 5.86 0.25
N LEU A 23 8.05 5.85 -1.08
CA LEU A 23 6.94 5.25 -1.84
C LEU A 23 6.85 3.75 -1.60
N LEU A 24 7.97 3.03 -1.56
CA LEU A 24 8.01 1.60 -1.25
C LEU A 24 7.56 1.32 0.19
N MET A 25 7.92 2.19 1.15
CA MET A 25 7.44 2.07 2.53
C MET A 25 5.92 2.24 2.62
N TYR A 26 5.36 3.25 1.94
CA TYR A 26 3.90 3.41 1.85
C TYR A 26 3.24 2.24 1.15
N LEU A 27 3.82 1.70 0.08
CA LEU A 27 3.26 0.53 -0.59
C LEU A 27 3.24 -0.70 0.33
N ALA A 28 4.30 -0.92 1.10
CA ALA A 28 4.36 -2.01 2.09
C ALA A 28 3.27 -1.85 3.17
N ALA A 29 3.11 -0.65 3.72
CA ALA A 29 2.05 -0.36 4.70
C ALA A 29 0.64 -0.50 4.10
N ALA A 30 0.46 -0.12 2.83
CA ALA A 30 -0.82 -0.25 2.12
C ALA A 30 -1.17 -1.73 1.95
N LYS A 31 -0.18 -2.54 1.58
CA LYS A 31 -0.32 -3.99 1.44
C LYS A 31 -0.74 -4.62 2.78
N GLU A 32 -0.01 -4.35 3.85
CA GLU A 32 -0.31 -4.87 5.18
C GLU A 32 -1.73 -4.47 5.62
N LYS A 33 -2.11 -3.21 5.42
CA LYS A 33 -3.45 -2.73 5.74
C LYS A 33 -4.56 -3.46 4.99
N VAL A 34 -4.36 -3.72 3.69
CA VAL A 34 -5.33 -4.48 2.88
C VAL A 34 -5.36 -5.95 3.31
N GLU A 35 -4.21 -6.56 3.60
CA GLU A 35 -4.13 -7.94 4.10
C GLU A 35 -4.90 -8.11 5.41
N ASN A 36 -4.71 -7.18 6.35
CA ASN A 36 -5.44 -7.14 7.62
C ASN A 36 -6.94 -6.92 7.41
N TYR A 37 -7.33 -6.01 6.50
CA TYR A 37 -8.75 -5.76 6.20
C TYR A 37 -9.45 -6.98 5.59
N LEU A 38 -8.77 -7.70 4.69
CA LEU A 38 -9.32 -8.88 4.01
C LEU A 38 -9.19 -10.16 4.83
N ASN A 39 -8.40 -10.14 5.91
CA ASN A 39 -7.97 -11.31 6.66
C ASN A 39 -7.36 -12.38 5.73
N ARG A 40 -6.54 -11.93 4.77
CA ARG A 40 -5.95 -12.75 3.70
C ARG A 40 -4.58 -12.20 3.30
N SER A 41 -3.66 -13.07 2.94
CA SER A 41 -2.35 -12.67 2.41
C SER A 41 -2.42 -12.40 0.91
N LEU A 42 -1.81 -11.31 0.45
CA LEU A 42 -1.79 -10.92 -0.95
C LEU A 42 -0.61 -11.55 -1.68
N SER A 43 -0.88 -12.07 -2.88
CA SER A 43 0.11 -12.71 -3.73
C SER A 43 0.04 -12.21 -5.15
N GLU A 44 1.20 -12.08 -5.80
CA GLU A 44 1.26 -11.56 -7.17
C GLU A 44 0.80 -12.55 -8.23
N SER A 45 0.89 -13.85 -7.95
CA SER A 45 0.61 -14.92 -8.89
C SER A 45 -0.15 -16.08 -8.26
N LYS A 46 -0.83 -16.84 -9.11
CA LYS A 46 -1.49 -18.07 -8.71
C LYS A 46 -0.45 -19.18 -8.56
N LYS A 47 -0.06 -19.51 -7.33
CA LYS A 47 0.79 -20.68 -7.05
C LYS A 47 -0.08 -21.94 -6.97
N GLN A 48 0.42 -23.09 -7.44
CA GLN A 48 -0.28 -24.39 -7.32
C GLN A 48 -0.61 -24.74 -5.86
N THR A 49 0.20 -24.27 -4.91
CA THR A 49 0.05 -24.48 -3.46
C THR A 49 -0.49 -23.24 -2.75
N GLN A 50 -1.53 -22.61 -3.30
CA GLN A 50 -2.21 -21.52 -2.60
C GLN A 50 -2.87 -22.04 -1.33
N ASN A 51 -2.46 -21.49 -0.18
CA ASN A 51 -3.18 -21.67 1.07
C ASN A 51 -4.57 -21.04 0.94
N ALA A 52 -5.56 -21.54 1.68
CA ALA A 52 -6.95 -21.07 1.63
C ALA A 52 -7.12 -19.56 1.89
N THR A 53 -6.14 -18.95 2.56
CA THR A 53 -6.10 -17.54 2.93
C THR A 53 -5.33 -16.65 1.95
N GLN A 54 -4.73 -17.21 0.89
CA GLN A 54 -3.96 -16.44 -0.09
C GLN A 54 -4.88 -15.90 -1.19
N LEU A 55 -4.78 -14.60 -1.47
CA LEU A 55 -5.55 -13.90 -2.48
C LEU A 55 -4.63 -13.33 -3.57
N VAL A 56 -4.97 -13.59 -4.83
CA VAL A 56 -4.23 -13.01 -5.95
C VAL A 56 -4.56 -11.53 -6.08
N ILE A 57 -3.54 -10.69 -6.24
CA ILE A 57 -3.70 -9.25 -6.46
C ILE A 57 -4.38 -9.03 -7.81
N THR A 58 -5.65 -8.65 -7.75
CA THR A 58 -6.44 -8.22 -8.90
C THR A 58 -6.14 -6.77 -9.28
N PRO A 59 -6.55 -6.30 -10.47
CA PRO A 59 -6.44 -4.89 -10.84
C PRO A 59 -7.11 -3.94 -9.84
N LEU A 60 -8.23 -4.36 -9.23
CA LEU A 60 -8.91 -3.58 -8.20
C LEU A 60 -8.05 -3.43 -6.94
N ILE A 61 -7.41 -4.51 -6.48
CA ILE A 61 -6.52 -4.46 -5.32
C ILE A 61 -5.30 -3.61 -5.65
N LYS A 62 -4.71 -3.76 -6.84
CA LYS A 62 -3.61 -2.90 -7.31
C LYS A 62 -3.99 -1.42 -7.23
N GLN A 63 -5.17 -1.06 -7.75
CA GLN A 63 -5.67 0.32 -7.71
C GLN A 63 -5.89 0.83 -6.29
N ALA A 64 -6.41 -0.01 -5.38
CA ALA A 64 -6.60 0.36 -3.99
C ALA A 64 -5.27 0.67 -3.29
N LEU A 65 -4.22 -0.10 -3.56
CA LEU A 65 -2.87 0.17 -3.05
C LEU A 65 -2.32 1.52 -3.54
N ILE A 66 -2.46 1.81 -4.84
CA ILE A 66 -2.04 3.09 -5.44
C ILE A 66 -2.79 4.28 -4.80
N LEU A 67 -4.10 4.13 -4.58
CA LEU A 67 -4.91 5.17 -3.92
C LEU A 67 -4.47 5.41 -2.48
N ALA A 68 -4.15 4.35 -1.73
CA ALA A 68 -3.66 4.46 -0.36
C ALA A 68 -2.29 5.19 -0.30
N VAL A 69 -1.36 4.82 -1.18
CA VAL A 69 -0.04 5.48 -1.27
C VAL A 69 -0.21 6.97 -1.56
N GLY A 70 -0.97 7.33 -2.60
CA GLY A 70 -1.18 8.75 -2.93
C GLY A 70 -1.87 9.52 -1.80
N PHE A 71 -2.84 8.92 -1.11
CA PHE A 71 -3.47 9.55 0.04
C PHE A 71 -2.48 9.84 1.18
N TRP A 72 -1.58 8.91 1.49
CA TRP A 72 -0.59 9.10 2.55
C TRP A 72 0.54 10.05 2.15
N TYR A 73 0.94 10.03 0.88
CA TYR A 73 1.88 11.00 0.35
C TYR A 73 1.35 12.44 0.43
N ASP A 74 0.07 12.64 0.10
CA ASP A 74 -0.63 13.93 0.21
C ASP A 74 -0.92 14.30 1.68
N THR A 75 -1.17 13.31 2.54
CA THR A 75 -1.56 13.49 3.95
C THR A 75 -0.46 13.02 4.90
N ARG A 76 0.64 13.79 4.95
CA ARG A 76 1.85 13.48 5.73
C ARG A 76 1.68 13.59 7.25
N GLU A 77 0.62 14.24 7.70
CA GLU A 77 0.38 14.51 9.11
C GLU A 77 -0.98 13.98 9.56
N LEU A 78 -1.02 13.55 10.82
CA LEU A 78 -2.27 13.17 11.47
C LEU A 78 -3.12 14.42 11.69
N LYS A 79 -4.27 14.51 11.02
CA LYS A 79 -5.26 15.57 11.28
C LYS A 79 -5.81 15.53 12.70
N LYS A 80 -5.73 14.37 13.36
CA LYS A 80 -6.03 14.16 14.79
C LYS A 80 -5.07 13.10 15.32
N ILE A 81 -4.41 13.41 16.43
CA ILE A 81 -3.61 12.42 17.17
C ILE A 81 -4.59 11.38 17.75
N PRO A 82 -4.41 10.07 17.51
CA PRO A 82 -5.24 9.06 18.14
C PRO A 82 -5.12 9.16 19.66
N LEU A 83 -6.23 8.95 20.39
CA LEU A 83 -6.25 9.11 21.85
C LEU A 83 -5.12 8.32 22.55
N ASP A 84 -4.76 7.16 22.02
CA ASP A 84 -3.72 6.29 22.59
C ASP A 84 -2.30 6.88 22.51
N PHE A 85 -2.06 7.87 21.65
CA PHE A 85 -0.77 8.56 21.50
C PHE A 85 -0.67 9.83 22.35
N THR A 86 -1.73 10.24 23.06
CA THR A 86 -1.73 11.45 23.90
C THR A 86 -1.35 11.20 25.37
N LYS A 87 -1.00 9.96 25.73
CA LYS A 87 -0.75 9.53 27.12
C LYS A 87 0.73 9.46 27.51
N TYR A 88 1.64 9.95 26.68
CA TYR A 88 3.08 9.99 26.98
C TYR A 88 3.63 11.41 26.87
#